data_AF-E0W1C6-F1
#
_entry.id   AF-E0W1C6-F1
#
_cell.length_a   1.000
_cell.length_b   1.000
_cell.length_c   1.000
_cell.angle_alpha   90.00
_cell.angle_beta   90.00
_cell.angle_gamma   90.00
#
_symmetry.space_group_name_H-M   'P 1'
#
loop_
_entity.id
_entity.type
_entity.pdbx_description
1 polymer ?
#
loop_
_entity_poly.entity_id
_entity_poly.type
_entity_poly.pdbx_seq_one_letter_code
_entity_poly.pdbx_strand_id
1 'polypeptide(L)'
;MSVNKSQDDLNNIPLADDDPQAVIQDEIENGDNSNVTHSMNRQRSLESLPSSFTNGSSSPGPNSLDPDISPDEQEEKARLISQVLELQNTLDDLSQRVDSVKEENLKLRSENQVLGQYIENLMSASSVFQSTSPRSKKK
;
A
#
# COMPACT_ATOMS: atom_id res chain seq x y z
N MET A 1 4.19 6.13 48.25
CA MET A 1 4.27 7.04 47.09
C MET A 1 4.92 6.26 45.97
N SER A 2 4.11 5.75 45.04
CA SER A 2 4.57 4.89 43.93
C SER A 2 5.09 5.74 42.79
N VAL A 3 6.22 5.31 42.23
CA VAL A 3 7.06 6.01 41.26
C VAL A 3 6.46 5.86 39.85
N ASN A 4 6.15 6.98 39.21
CA ASN A 4 5.79 7.07 37.79
C ASN A 4 7.04 6.77 36.95
N LYS A 5 7.20 5.52 36.49
CA LYS A 5 8.35 5.07 35.67
C LYS A 5 7.91 4.45 34.34
N SER A 6 6.85 4.97 33.73
CA SER A 6 6.24 4.35 32.55
C SER A 6 6.13 5.26 31.33
N GLN A 7 6.59 6.52 31.42
CA GLN A 7 6.42 7.51 30.34
C GLN A 7 7.66 7.64 29.45
N ASP A 8 8.87 7.36 29.96
CA ASP A 8 10.12 7.64 29.25
C ASP A 8 10.51 6.54 28.24
N ASP A 9 10.01 5.31 28.39
CA ASP A 9 10.36 4.19 27.50
C ASP A 9 9.60 4.20 26.16
N LEU A 10 8.53 4.99 26.04
CA LEU A 10 7.72 5.09 24.81
C LEU A 10 8.31 6.04 23.76
N ASN A 11 9.26 6.91 24.16
CA ASN A 11 9.87 7.91 23.29
C ASN A 11 11.15 7.45 22.59
N ASN A 12 11.56 6.18 22.78
CA ASN A 12 12.82 5.65 22.25
C ASN A 12 12.62 4.53 21.22
N ILE A 13 11.51 4.55 20.48
CA ILE A 13 11.28 3.64 19.35
C ILE A 13 12.23 4.08 18.22
N PRO A 14 13.15 3.22 17.74
CA PRO A 14 14.03 3.55 16.62
C PRO A 14 13.18 3.79 15.37
N LEU A 15 13.34 4.96 14.73
CA LEU A 15 12.80 5.21 13.40
C LEU A 15 13.46 4.23 12.42
N ALA A 16 12.68 3.36 11.80
CA ALA A 16 13.12 2.44 10.75
C ALA A 16 13.42 3.14 9.41
N ASP A 17 13.67 4.44 9.45
CA ASP A 17 13.73 5.35 8.29
C ASP A 17 15.15 5.49 7.72
N ASP A 18 16.12 4.77 8.29
CA ASP A 18 17.54 4.83 7.91
C ASP A 18 17.96 3.60 7.10
N ASP A 19 17.03 3.05 6.29
CA ASP A 19 17.33 1.96 5.36
C ASP A 19 17.83 2.57 4.03
N PRO A 20 19.14 2.51 3.71
CA PRO A 20 19.74 3.22 2.58
C PRO A 20 19.29 2.71 1.19
N GLN A 21 18.35 1.75 1.14
CA GLN A 21 17.78 1.20 -0.10
C GLN A 21 16.37 1.72 -0.42
N ALA A 22 15.77 2.56 0.41
CA ALA A 22 14.45 3.17 0.17
C ALA A 22 14.56 4.57 -0.47
N VAL A 23 15.33 4.73 -1.55
CA VAL A 23 15.24 5.94 -2.38
C VAL A 23 14.07 5.76 -3.34
N ILE A 24 12.92 6.34 -2.98
CA ILE A 24 11.82 6.55 -3.95
C ILE A 24 12.31 7.65 -4.88
N GLN A 25 12.66 7.26 -6.10
CA GLN A 25 13.16 8.16 -7.13
C GLN A 25 11.97 8.93 -7.72
N ASP A 26 11.80 10.18 -7.31
CA ASP A 26 10.84 11.12 -7.91
C ASP A 26 11.31 11.49 -9.33
N GLU A 27 10.93 10.69 -10.33
CA GLU A 27 11.22 11.00 -11.74
C GLU A 27 10.08 11.81 -12.38
N ILE A 28 10.22 13.14 -12.39
CA ILE A 28 9.64 13.99 -13.44
C ILE A 28 10.73 14.90 -14.03
N GLU A 29 11.05 14.59 -15.29
CA GLU A 29 11.65 15.42 -16.35
C GLU A 29 13.05 16.04 -16.16
N ASN A 30 14.03 15.55 -16.93
CA ASN A 30 14.48 16.19 -18.18
C ASN A 30 15.80 15.59 -18.73
N GLY A 31 15.69 14.95 -19.91
CA GLY A 31 16.69 14.90 -21.00
C GLY A 31 18.12 14.42 -20.74
N ASP A 32 18.43 13.17 -21.13
CA ASP A 32 19.53 12.89 -22.08
C ASP A 32 19.38 11.47 -22.68
N ASN A 33 19.64 11.36 -23.98
CA ASN A 33 19.61 10.14 -24.76
C ASN A 33 20.91 9.34 -24.52
N SER A 34 20.85 8.18 -23.86
CA SER A 34 21.67 7.05 -24.27
C SER A 34 21.22 5.71 -23.68
N ASN A 35 20.68 4.86 -24.56
CA ASN A 35 20.82 3.41 -24.55
C ASN A 35 20.42 2.63 -23.29
N VAL A 36 19.11 2.43 -23.10
CA VAL A 36 18.58 1.07 -22.87
C VAL A 36 17.28 0.93 -23.64
N THR A 37 17.39 0.60 -24.93
CA THR A 37 16.24 0.22 -25.75
C THR A 37 15.52 -0.98 -25.13
N HIS A 38 14.21 -0.82 -24.91
CA HIS A 38 13.24 -1.89 -24.71
C HIS A 38 13.61 -3.17 -25.48
N SER A 39 13.92 -4.24 -24.75
CA SER A 39 13.89 -5.61 -25.26
C SER A 39 13.03 -6.48 -24.36
N MET A 40 11.77 -6.08 -24.19
CA MET A 40 10.68 -7.00 -23.86
C MET A 40 10.09 -7.54 -25.17
N ASN A 41 10.96 -8.07 -26.04
CA ASN A 41 10.56 -8.92 -27.14
C ASN A 41 10.99 -10.34 -26.80
N ARG A 42 10.28 -10.95 -25.84
CA ARG A 42 10.35 -12.40 -25.59
C ARG A 42 9.06 -13.07 -26.08
N GLN A 43 8.62 -12.65 -27.26
CA GLN A 43 7.71 -13.44 -28.08
C GLN A 43 8.57 -14.48 -28.83
N ARG A 44 8.74 -15.65 -28.21
CA ARG A 44 9.35 -16.92 -28.69
C ARG A 44 9.48 -17.76 -27.42
N SER A 45 8.79 -18.87 -27.17
CA SER A 45 8.11 -19.83 -28.03
C SER A 45 7.32 -20.74 -27.08
N LEU A 46 5.99 -20.75 -27.19
CA LEU A 46 5.14 -21.78 -26.62
C LEU A 46 5.25 -23.05 -27.48
N GLU A 47 6.44 -23.64 -27.53
CA GLU A 47 6.64 -24.91 -28.20
C GLU A 47 6.48 -26.02 -27.16
N SER A 48 5.40 -26.77 -27.32
CA SER A 48 4.99 -27.87 -26.47
C SER A 48 6.15 -28.85 -26.24
N LEU A 49 6.48 -29.12 -24.98
CA LEU A 49 7.24 -30.32 -24.65
C LEU A 49 6.26 -31.52 -24.69
N PRO A 50 6.43 -32.49 -25.60
CA PRO A 50 5.64 -33.70 -25.58
C PRO A 50 6.06 -34.56 -24.37
N SER A 51 5.13 -34.73 -23.42
CA SER A 51 5.27 -35.63 -22.28
C SER A 51 5.41 -37.06 -22.77
N SER A 52 6.64 -37.56 -22.74
CA SER A 52 6.99 -38.91 -23.16
C SER A 52 6.67 -39.91 -22.07
N PHE A 53 5.40 -40.12 -21.71
CA PHE A 53 4.88 -41.38 -21.15
C PHE A 53 3.36 -41.46 -21.41
N THR A 54 2.99 -41.75 -22.66
CA THR A 54 1.68 -42.35 -22.93
C THR A 54 1.78 -43.83 -22.56
N ASN A 55 1.25 -44.23 -21.41
CA ASN A 55 0.79 -45.60 -21.26
C ASN A 55 -0.41 -45.66 -20.32
N GLY A 56 -1.58 -45.91 -20.88
CA GLY A 56 -2.79 -46.19 -20.10
C GLY A 56 -3.94 -45.23 -20.40
N SER A 57 -4.57 -45.45 -21.56
CA SER A 57 -5.98 -45.17 -21.84
C SER A 57 -6.85 -44.90 -20.61
N SER A 58 -7.46 -43.72 -20.54
CA SER A 58 -8.90 -43.50 -20.39
C SER A 58 -9.14 -42.00 -20.21
N SER A 59 -10.01 -41.41 -21.03
CA SER A 59 -10.72 -40.20 -20.61
C SER A 59 -11.80 -40.62 -19.62
N PRO A 60 -11.82 -40.11 -18.38
CA PRO A 60 -13.05 -39.83 -17.67
C PRO A 60 -13.38 -38.34 -17.84
N GLY A 61 -14.67 -38.03 -17.94
CA GLY A 61 -15.19 -36.68 -18.12
C GLY A 61 -14.89 -35.73 -16.95
N PRO A 62 -15.57 -34.57 -16.86
CA PRO A 62 -15.26 -33.47 -15.93
C PRO A 62 -15.53 -33.75 -14.44
N ASN A 63 -15.58 -35.02 -14.03
CA ASN A 63 -15.65 -35.47 -12.65
C ASN A 63 -14.51 -36.45 -12.36
N SER A 64 -13.25 -36.00 -12.49
CA SER A 64 -12.14 -36.66 -11.80
C SER A 64 -12.27 -36.38 -10.30
N LEU A 65 -13.29 -37.00 -9.70
CA LEU A 65 -13.33 -37.25 -8.27
C LEU A 65 -12.12 -38.14 -8.02
N ASP A 66 -11.11 -37.58 -7.36
CA ASP A 66 -10.06 -38.35 -6.71
C ASP A 66 -10.76 -39.41 -5.85
N PRO A 67 -10.73 -40.70 -6.20
CA PRO A 67 -11.62 -41.70 -5.62
C PRO A 67 -11.26 -42.08 -4.18
N ASP A 68 -10.28 -41.39 -3.58
CA ASP A 68 -9.78 -41.62 -2.22
C ASP A 68 -10.13 -40.48 -1.24
N ILE A 69 -10.84 -39.44 -1.66
CA ILE A 69 -11.34 -38.38 -0.75
C ILE A 69 -12.65 -38.85 -0.13
N SER A 70 -12.66 -38.99 1.19
CA SER A 70 -13.88 -39.31 1.93
C SER A 70 -14.91 -38.19 1.80
N PRO A 71 -16.23 -38.49 1.82
CA PRO A 71 -17.26 -37.45 1.75
C PRO A 71 -17.13 -36.41 2.87
N ASP A 72 -16.62 -36.81 4.04
CA ASP A 72 -16.38 -35.92 5.19
C ASP A 72 -15.27 -34.90 4.90
N GLU A 73 -14.18 -35.32 4.26
CA GLU A 73 -13.09 -34.43 3.84
C GLU A 73 -13.55 -33.43 2.77
N GLN A 74 -14.44 -33.85 1.87
CA GLN A 74 -15.01 -32.95 0.86
C GLN A 74 -15.91 -31.89 1.51
N GLU A 75 -16.67 -32.25 2.54
CA GLU A 75 -17.48 -31.30 3.31
C GLU A 75 -16.62 -30.33 4.12
N GLU A 76 -15.55 -30.80 4.75
CA GLU A 76 -14.60 -29.93 5.46
C GLU A 76 -13.93 -28.93 4.51
N LYS A 77 -13.47 -29.39 3.35
CA LYS A 77 -12.94 -28.51 2.29
C LYS A 77 -13.97 -27.48 1.86
N ALA A 78 -15.23 -27.87 1.65
CA ALA A 78 -16.29 -26.93 1.29
C ALA A 78 -16.55 -25.86 2.38
N ARG A 79 -16.50 -26.25 3.67
CA ARG A 79 -16.61 -25.32 4.80
C ARG A 79 -15.44 -24.35 4.87
N LEU A 80 -14.21 -24.84 4.70
CA LEU A 80 -13.00 -24.01 4.68
C LEU A 80 -13.04 -23.01 3.51
N ILE A 81 -13.43 -23.47 2.31
CA ILE A 81 -13.60 -22.59 1.15
C ILE A 81 -14.60 -21.48 1.45
N SER A 82 -15.74 -21.80 2.07
CA SER A 82 -16.77 -20.81 2.42
C SER A 82 -16.24 -19.76 3.39
N GLN A 83 -15.48 -20.18 4.42
CA GLN A 83 -14.86 -19.26 5.37
C GLN A 83 -13.82 -18.35 4.69
N VAL A 84 -12.99 -18.91 3.81
CA VAL A 84 -12.00 -18.13 3.05
C VAL A 84 -12.70 -17.07 2.20
N LEU A 85 -13.79 -17.41 1.51
CA LEU A 85 -14.55 -16.47 0.70
C LEU A 85 -15.18 -15.34 1.54
N GLU A 86 -15.72 -15.66 2.71
CA GLU A 86 -16.26 -14.64 3.63
C GLU A 86 -15.19 -13.67 4.13
N LEU A 87 -14.01 -14.21 4.51
CA LEU A 87 -12.87 -13.40 4.93
C LEU A 87 -12.34 -12.54 3.78
N GLN A 88 -12.27 -13.08 2.56
CA GLN A 88 -11.87 -12.32 1.37
C GLN A 88 -12.82 -11.18 1.09
N ASN A 89 -14.14 -11.41 1.13
CA ASN A 89 -15.13 -10.35 0.96
C ASN A 89 -14.98 -9.26 2.03
N THR A 90 -14.83 -9.65 3.29
CA THR A 90 -14.65 -8.68 4.40
C THR A 90 -13.37 -7.87 4.24
N LEU A 91 -12.28 -8.50 3.77
CA LEU A 91 -11.01 -7.84 3.53
C LEU A 91 -11.09 -6.86 2.35
N ASP A 92 -11.76 -7.24 1.27
CA ASP A 92 -11.99 -6.39 0.10
C ASP A 92 -12.79 -5.14 0.48
N ASP A 93 -13.90 -5.32 1.21
CA ASP A 93 -14.71 -4.21 1.75
C ASP A 93 -13.88 -3.26 2.61
N LEU A 94 -13.04 -3.81 3.50
CA LEU A 94 -12.18 -2.99 4.36
C LEU A 94 -11.11 -2.25 3.52
N SER A 95 -10.53 -2.90 2.52
CA SER A 95 -9.56 -2.30 1.61
C SER A 95 -10.18 -1.10 0.88
N GLN A 96 -11.38 -1.26 0.31
CA GLN A 96 -12.07 -0.17 -0.38
C GLN A 96 -12.41 0.99 0.55
N ARG A 97 -12.80 0.71 1.80
CA ARG A 97 -13.02 1.77 2.81
C ARG A 97 -11.75 2.52 3.16
N VAL A 98 -10.62 1.82 3.28
CA VAL A 98 -9.31 2.45 3.51
C VAL A 98 -8.94 3.36 2.35
N ASP A 99 -9.12 2.93 1.11
CA ASP A 99 -8.83 3.74 -0.07
C ASP A 99 -9.72 4.99 -0.13
N SER A 100 -11.00 4.84 0.19
CA SER A 100 -11.95 5.97 0.28
C SER A 100 -11.52 6.99 1.33
N VAL A 101 -11.10 6.53 2.52
CA VAL A 101 -10.62 7.41 3.60
C VAL A 101 -9.32 8.11 3.20
N LYS A 102 -8.41 7.43 2.50
CA LYS A 102 -7.18 8.04 1.98
C LYS A 102 -7.48 9.15 0.99
N GLU A 103 -8.41 8.92 0.06
CA GLU A 103 -8.82 9.92 -0.92
C GLU A 103 -9.43 11.16 -0.26
N GLU A 104 -10.36 10.98 0.69
CA GLU A 104 -10.95 12.08 1.45
C GLU A 104 -9.89 12.84 2.25
N ASN A 105 -8.96 12.14 2.89
CA ASN A 105 -7.88 12.77 3.64
C ASN A 105 -6.97 13.62 2.74
N LEU A 106 -6.62 13.11 1.55
CA LEU A 106 -5.81 13.85 0.59
C LEU A 106 -6.52 15.13 0.13
N LYS A 107 -7.83 15.03 -0.16
CA LYS A 107 -8.66 16.18 -0.50
C LYS A 107 -8.65 17.23 0.61
N LEU A 108 -8.91 16.83 1.85
CA LEU A 108 -8.90 17.74 3.00
C LEU A 108 -7.52 18.38 3.23
N ARG A 109 -6.43 17.63 3.04
CA ARG A 109 -5.06 18.18 3.13
C ARG A 109 -4.82 19.24 2.06
N SER A 110 -5.24 18.97 0.82
CA SER A 110 -5.08 19.94 -0.28
C SER A 110 -5.89 21.22 -0.04
N GLU A 111 -7.12 21.11 0.46
CA GLU A 111 -7.96 22.26 0.80
C GLU A 111 -7.36 23.06 1.96
N ASN A 112 -6.93 22.38 3.03
CA ASN A 112 -6.27 23.03 4.16
C ASN A 112 -4.97 23.73 3.78
N GLN A 113 -4.21 23.18 2.83
CA GLN A 113 -3.02 23.84 2.31
C GLN A 113 -3.36 25.16 1.62
N VAL A 114 -4.39 25.16 0.76
CA VAL A 114 -4.84 26.37 0.06
C VAL A 114 -5.37 27.41 1.06
N LEU A 115 -6.18 26.99 2.03
CA LEU A 115 -6.69 27.87 3.08
C LEU A 115 -5.57 28.42 3.97
N GLY A 116 -4.59 27.59 4.33
CA GLY A 116 -3.41 27.99 5.09
C GLY A 116 -2.64 29.10 4.37
N GLN A 117 -2.35 28.91 3.08
CA GLN A 117 -1.67 29.93 2.27
C GLN A 117 -2.47 31.23 2.19
N TYR A 118 -3.80 31.14 2.04
CA TYR A 118 -4.65 32.33 2.01
C TYR A 118 -4.57 33.11 3.32
N ILE A 119 -4.61 32.43 4.46
CA ILE A 119 -4.47 33.05 5.78
C ILE A 119 -3.07 33.68 5.93
N GLU A 120 -2.01 32.98 5.56
CA GLU A 120 -0.63 33.50 5.58
C GLU A 120 -0.47 34.76 4.73
N ASN A 121 -1.06 34.77 3.54
CA ASN A 121 -1.03 35.93 2.65
C ASN A 121 -1.75 37.12 3.27
N LEU A 122 -2.90 36.89 3.91
CA LEU A 122 -3.64 37.94 4.61
C LEU A 122 -2.85 38.48 5.82
N MET A 123 -2.24 37.61 6.61
CA MET A 123 -1.43 38.01 7.77
C MET A 123 -0.17 38.78 7.35
N SER A 124 0.44 38.41 6.21
CA SER A 124 1.66 39.03 5.69
C SER A 124 1.38 40.39 5.02
N ALA A 125 0.26 40.51 4.29
CA ALA A 125 -0.14 41.75 3.63
C ALA A 125 -0.80 42.76 4.57
N SER A 126 -1.41 42.29 5.67
CA SER A 126 -1.99 43.16 6.69
C SER A 126 -0.94 43.61 7.71
N SER A 127 -0.50 44.87 7.59
CA SER A 127 0.40 45.54 8.55
C SER A 127 -0.13 45.55 10.01
N VAL A 128 -1.40 45.17 10.23
CA VAL A 128 -2.07 45.17 11.54
C VAL A 128 -1.52 44.11 12.50
N PHE A 129 -0.86 43.06 12.01
CA PHE A 129 -0.28 42.00 12.87
C PHE A 129 1.20 42.20 13.25
N GLN A 130 1.87 43.24 12.73
CA GLN A 130 3.28 43.51 13.05
C GLN A 130 3.50 44.34 14.33
N SER A 131 2.45 44.95 14.91
CA SER A 131 2.59 46.03 15.91
C SER A 131 2.50 45.63 17.39
N THR A 132 2.55 44.35 17.75
CA THR A 132 2.65 43.93 19.17
C THR A 132 3.97 43.22 19.47
N SER A 133 5.10 43.81 19.08
CA SER A 133 6.39 43.51 19.70
C SER A 133 6.88 44.77 20.42
N PRO A 134 6.94 44.79 21.77
CA PRO A 134 7.61 45.87 22.47
C PRO A 134 9.10 45.78 22.15
N ARG A 135 9.58 46.65 21.25
CA ARG A 135 11.01 46.87 21.03
C ARG A 135 11.63 47.36 22.33
N SER A 136 12.11 46.44 23.17
CA SER A 136 12.98 46.73 24.30
C SER A 136 14.35 47.15 23.78
N LYS A 137 14.47 48.41 23.35
CA LYS A 137 15.77 49.06 23.13
C LYS A 137 16.43 49.23 24.50
N LYS A 138 17.32 48.30 24.88
CA LYS A 138 18.27 48.55 25.97
C LYS A 138 19.29 49.59 25.50
N LYS A 139 19.48 50.61 26.33
CA LYS A 139 20.37 51.76 26.17
C LYS A 139 21.72 51.43 26.80
#